data_AF-A0A1E7F8K0-F1
#
_entry.id   AF-A0A1E7F8K0-F1
#
_cell.length_a   1.000
_cell.length_b   1.000
_cell.length_c   1.000
_cell.angle_alpha   90.00
_cell.angle_beta   90.00
_cell.angle_gamma   90.00
#
_symmetry.space_group_name_H-M   'P 1'
#
loop_
_entity.id
_entity.type
_entity.pdbx_description
1 polymer ?
#
loop_
_entity_poly.entity_id
_entity_poly.type
_entity_poly.pdbx_seq_one_letter_code
_entity_poly.pdbx_strand_id
1 'polypeptide(L)'
;MFVGLSVGAGTPDRIGISVGAGTPDKIGISVGAGTPDKIGISVGAGTPDKIGISVGAGTPDKIGISVGSRVGMFVGLSVGAGTPDKIGMSVGAGTPDKIGISVGAGTPDKIGISVGAGTPDKIGISVGAGTPDKIGISVGVSTPGRIGISVGASVVPWR
;
A
#
# COMPACT_ATOMS: atom_id res chain seq x y z
N MET A 1 13.71 -11.57 -27.15
CA MET A 1 14.31 -10.71 -26.10
C MET A 1 15.15 -9.64 -26.77
N PHE A 2 14.64 -8.41 -26.86
CA PHE A 2 15.41 -7.28 -27.42
C PHE A 2 16.07 -6.49 -26.30
N VAL A 3 17.33 -6.09 -26.47
CA VAL A 3 18.04 -5.19 -25.56
C VAL A 3 18.05 -3.78 -26.16
N GLY A 4 17.50 -2.78 -25.46
CA GLY A 4 17.58 -1.39 -25.92
C GLY A 4 16.44 -0.47 -25.49
N LEU A 5 16.40 0.70 -26.13
CA LEU A 5 15.36 1.71 -25.94
C LEU A 5 14.21 1.47 -26.94
N SER A 6 12.97 1.66 -26.50
CA SER A 6 11.81 1.53 -27.38
C SER A 6 10.70 2.51 -27.04
N VAL A 7 10.01 3.00 -28.08
CA VAL A 7 8.87 3.90 -27.97
C VAL A 7 7.73 3.34 -28.82
N GLY A 8 6.52 3.29 -28.25
CA GLY A 8 5.31 2.86 -28.96
C GLY A 8 4.50 1.81 -28.21
N ALA A 9 3.38 1.40 -28.81
CA ALA A 9 2.54 0.34 -28.29
C ALA A 9 3.07 -1.04 -28.70
N GLY A 10 2.96 -2.04 -27.81
CA GLY A 10 3.27 -3.42 -28.18
C GLY A 10 3.53 -4.36 -27.01
N THR A 11 3.61 -5.64 -27.33
CA THR A 11 3.85 -6.76 -26.40
C THR A 11 5.25 -7.43 -26.48
N PRO A 12 6.30 -6.88 -27.11
CA PRO A 12 7.57 -7.61 -27.20
C PRO A 12 8.34 -7.58 -25.87
N ASP A 13 8.82 -8.76 -25.45
CA ASP A 13 9.64 -8.90 -24.25
C ASP A 13 11.02 -8.27 -24.42
N ARG A 14 11.44 -7.49 -23.41
CA ARG A 14 12.60 -6.60 -23.52
C ARG A 14 13.43 -6.53 -22.25
N ILE A 15 14.74 -6.38 -22.44
CA ILE A 15 15.63 -5.78 -21.43
C ILE A 15 15.90 -4.33 -21.83
N GLY A 16 15.71 -3.40 -20.91
CA GLY A 16 16.08 -2.00 -21.12
C GLY A 16 14.97 -1.02 -20.80
N ILE A 17 14.85 0.03 -21.61
CA ILE A 17 13.97 1.17 -21.33
C ILE A 17 12.85 1.21 -22.36
N SER A 18 11.62 1.42 -21.89
CA SER A 18 10.45 1.50 -22.77
C SER A 18 9.50 2.63 -22.38
N VAL A 19 8.95 3.29 -23.40
CA VAL A 19 7.91 4.31 -23.24
C VAL A 19 6.72 3.96 -24.12
N GLY A 20 5.53 3.81 -23.53
CA GLY A 20 4.31 3.50 -24.27
C GLY A 20 3.35 2.57 -23.55
N ALA A 21 2.27 2.21 -24.22
CA ALA A 21 1.24 1.33 -23.68
C ALA A 21 1.46 -0.14 -24.08
N GLY A 22 1.16 -1.08 -23.19
CA GLY A 22 1.15 -2.51 -23.54
C GLY A 22 1.43 -3.46 -22.38
N THR A 23 1.50 -4.74 -22.71
CA THR A 23 1.67 -5.86 -21.76
C THR A 23 2.95 -6.71 -22.00
N PRO A 24 4.13 -6.12 -22.27
CA PRO A 24 5.35 -6.91 -22.48
C PRO A 24 6.04 -7.32 -21.17
N ASP A 25 6.66 -8.49 -21.15
CA ASP A 25 7.51 -8.91 -20.03
C ASP A 25 8.83 -8.16 -20.09
N LYS A 26 9.22 -7.50 -18.99
CA LYS A 26 10.37 -6.59 -19.00
C LYS A 26 11.28 -6.73 -17.79
N ILE A 27 12.58 -6.68 -18.07
CA ILE A 27 13.62 -6.38 -17.09
C ILE A 27 14.15 -4.97 -17.38
N GLY A 28 13.93 -4.00 -16.49
CA GLY A 28 14.43 -2.63 -16.65
C GLY A 28 13.42 -1.54 -16.31
N ILE A 29 13.41 -0.47 -17.10
CA ILE A 29 12.64 0.75 -16.82
C ILE A 29 11.49 0.88 -17.82
N SER A 30 10.33 1.30 -17.32
CA SER A 30 9.14 1.48 -18.15
C SER A 30 8.34 2.71 -17.75
N VAL A 31 7.88 3.45 -18.74
CA VAL A 31 6.99 4.60 -18.56
C VAL A 31 5.76 4.42 -19.44
N GLY A 32 4.57 4.47 -18.87
CA GLY A 32 3.31 4.35 -19.62
C GLY A 32 2.26 3.47 -18.95
N ALA A 33 1.20 3.16 -19.69
CA ALA A 33 0.07 2.41 -19.17
C ALA A 33 0.09 0.93 -19.57
N GLY A 34 -0.37 0.02 -18.71
CA GLY A 34 -0.59 -1.38 -19.08
C GLY A 34 -0.41 -2.38 -17.94
N THR A 35 -0.44 -3.66 -18.30
CA THR A 35 -0.38 -4.80 -17.36
C THR A 35 0.86 -5.71 -17.57
N PRO A 36 2.08 -5.18 -17.68
CA PRO A 36 3.26 -6.00 -17.93
C PRO A 36 3.83 -6.66 -16.67
N ASP A 37 4.35 -7.86 -16.81
CA ASP A 37 5.16 -8.51 -15.78
C ASP A 37 6.56 -7.92 -15.79
N LYS A 38 7.02 -7.42 -14.63
CA LYS A 38 8.26 -6.63 -14.58
C LYS A 38 9.18 -6.94 -13.41
N ILE A 39 10.47 -6.99 -13.71
CA ILE A 39 11.55 -6.81 -12.74
C ILE A 39 12.19 -5.44 -13.01
N GLY A 40 12.07 -4.50 -12.08
CA GLY A 40 12.70 -3.19 -12.19
C GLY A 40 11.80 -2.02 -11.82
N ILE A 41 11.87 -0.93 -12.61
CA ILE A 41 11.22 0.35 -12.30
C ILE A 41 10.08 0.63 -13.30
N SER A 42 8.95 1.08 -12.78
CA SER A 42 7.82 1.46 -13.63
C SER A 42 7.10 2.70 -13.15
N VAL A 43 6.83 3.60 -14.09
CA VAL A 43 6.06 4.83 -13.88
C VAL A 43 4.83 4.81 -14.77
N GLY A 44 3.64 4.98 -14.20
CA GLY A 44 2.39 5.08 -14.95
C GLY A 44 1.24 4.29 -14.34
N ALA A 45 0.19 4.10 -15.11
CA ALA A 45 -1.05 3.47 -14.65
C ALA A 45 -1.18 2.00 -15.09
N GLY A 46 -1.80 1.16 -14.27
CA GLY A 46 -2.23 -0.18 -14.69
C GLY A 46 -2.14 -1.24 -13.61
N THR A 47 -2.21 -2.50 -14.03
CA THR A 47 -2.28 -3.68 -13.14
C THR A 47 -1.10 -4.65 -13.33
N PRO A 48 0.15 -4.18 -13.26
CA PRO A 48 1.30 -5.04 -13.50
C PRO A 48 1.70 -5.86 -12.28
N ASP A 49 2.11 -7.10 -12.53
CA ASP A 49 2.79 -7.95 -11.55
C ASP A 49 4.27 -7.58 -11.53
N LYS A 50 4.78 -7.15 -10.36
CA LYS A 50 6.14 -6.58 -10.29
C LYS A 50 6.98 -7.03 -9.12
N ILE A 51 8.26 -7.21 -9.41
CA ILE A 51 9.35 -7.14 -8.43
C ILE A 51 10.12 -5.84 -8.66
N GLY A 52 10.13 -4.94 -7.68
CA GLY A 52 10.91 -3.69 -7.73
C GLY A 52 10.12 -2.45 -7.36
N ILE A 53 10.35 -1.35 -8.09
CA ILE A 53 9.82 -0.02 -7.76
C ILE A 53 8.72 0.36 -8.74
N SER A 54 7.61 0.87 -8.23
CA SER A 54 6.57 1.44 -9.07
C SER A 54 6.09 2.79 -8.56
N VAL A 55 5.77 3.68 -9.48
CA VAL A 55 5.15 4.98 -9.23
C VAL A 55 3.90 5.10 -10.12
N GLY A 56 2.77 5.54 -9.55
CA GLY A 56 1.52 5.73 -10.27
C GLY A 56 0.34 4.96 -9.68
N ALA A 57 -0.76 4.93 -10.44
CA ALA A 57 -2.05 4.43 -10.00
C ALA A 57 -2.42 3.07 -10.61
N GLY A 58 -3.31 2.33 -9.94
CA GLY A 58 -3.89 1.09 -10.49
C GLY A 58 -3.93 -0.05 -9.49
N THR A 59 -4.03 -1.28 -9.99
CA THR A 59 -4.21 -2.49 -9.17
C THR A 59 -3.11 -3.53 -9.36
N PRO A 60 -1.87 -3.25 -8.92
CA PRO A 60 -0.73 -4.11 -9.15
C PRO A 60 -0.52 -5.09 -8.00
N ASP A 61 -0.11 -6.32 -8.32
CA ASP A 61 0.45 -7.24 -7.34
C ASP A 61 1.98 -7.09 -7.31
N LYS A 62 2.54 -6.79 -6.13
CA LYS A 62 3.96 -6.39 -6.05
C LYS A 62 4.74 -6.93 -4.87
N ILE A 63 6.01 -7.20 -5.13
CA ILE A 63 7.07 -7.30 -4.13
C ILE A 63 8.02 -6.11 -4.32
N GLY A 64 8.12 -5.22 -3.33
CA GLY A 64 9.05 -4.08 -3.36
C GLY A 64 8.45 -2.74 -2.91
N ILE A 65 8.73 -1.67 -3.65
CA ILE A 65 8.39 -0.30 -3.27
C ILE A 65 7.33 0.29 -4.20
N SER A 66 6.34 0.94 -3.59
CA SER A 66 5.14 1.40 -4.26
C SER A 66 4.76 2.82 -3.88
N VAL A 67 4.65 3.73 -4.85
CA VAL A 67 4.19 5.10 -4.64
C VAL A 67 2.96 5.44 -5.49
N GLY A 68 1.86 5.92 -4.90
CA GLY A 68 0.66 6.39 -5.61
C GLY A 68 -0.66 5.87 -5.05
N SER A 69 -1.76 6.11 -5.79
CA SER A 69 -3.11 5.67 -5.42
C SER A 69 -3.38 4.24 -5.92
N ARG A 70 -3.59 3.27 -5.01
CA ARG A 70 -3.58 1.85 -5.41
C ARG A 70 -4.58 0.98 -4.67
N VAL A 71 -4.99 -0.07 -5.38
CA VAL A 71 -5.70 -1.25 -4.85
C VAL A 71 -4.83 -2.48 -5.18
N GLY A 72 -5.00 -3.63 -4.56
CA GLY A 72 -4.22 -4.86 -4.86
C GLY A 72 -3.18 -5.25 -3.80
N MET A 73 -2.41 -6.32 -4.06
CA MET A 73 -1.54 -6.93 -3.05
C MET A 73 -0.11 -6.39 -3.06
N PHE A 74 0.45 -6.07 -1.90
CA PHE A 74 1.84 -5.61 -1.78
C PHE A 74 2.60 -6.29 -0.64
N VAL A 75 3.77 -6.82 -0.97
CA VAL A 75 4.79 -7.20 -0.01
C VAL A 75 5.90 -6.15 -0.06
N GLY A 76 6.08 -5.38 1.01
CA GLY A 76 7.14 -4.37 1.12
C GLY A 76 6.67 -2.99 1.56
N LEU A 77 7.20 -1.94 0.90
CA LEU A 77 6.96 -0.54 1.27
C LEU A 77 5.95 0.12 0.33
N SER A 78 5.05 0.89 0.90
CA SER A 78 4.04 1.62 0.14
C SER A 78 3.81 3.04 0.66
N VAL A 79 3.65 3.99 -0.25
CA VAL A 79 3.36 5.39 0.04
C VAL A 79 2.21 5.84 -0.85
N GLY A 80 1.15 6.39 -0.27
CA GLY A 80 0.02 6.92 -1.02
C GLY A 80 -1.33 6.46 -0.49
N ALA A 81 -2.38 6.72 -1.26
CA ALA A 81 -3.76 6.43 -0.87
C ALA A 81 -4.26 5.08 -1.40
N GLY A 82 -5.27 4.51 -0.76
CA GLY A 82 -6.08 3.42 -1.32
C GLY A 82 -6.33 2.26 -0.36
N THR A 83 -6.81 1.14 -0.91
CA THR A 83 -7.28 -0.04 -0.17
C THR A 83 -6.52 -1.32 -0.52
N PRO A 84 -5.18 -1.34 -0.44
CA PRO A 84 -4.39 -2.52 -0.76
C PRO A 84 -4.24 -3.50 0.40
N ASP A 85 -4.21 -4.79 0.09
CA ASP A 85 -3.80 -5.84 1.02
C ASP A 85 -2.28 -5.83 1.13
N LYS A 86 -1.74 -5.78 2.34
CA LYS A 86 -0.28 -5.61 2.52
C LYS A 86 0.35 -6.47 3.59
N ILE A 87 1.56 -6.93 3.26
CA ILE A 87 2.55 -7.40 4.23
C ILE A 87 3.73 -6.42 4.19
N GLY A 88 3.95 -5.67 5.27
CA GLY A 88 5.09 -4.73 5.36
C GLY A 88 4.71 -3.36 5.89
N MET A 89 5.30 -2.30 5.33
CA MET A 89 5.09 -0.93 5.81
C MET A 89 4.32 -0.07 4.82
N SER A 90 3.57 0.88 5.38
CA SER A 90 2.72 1.76 4.60
C SER A 90 2.62 3.15 5.18
N VAL A 91 2.63 4.15 4.33
CA VAL A 91 2.41 5.56 4.68
C VAL A 91 1.32 6.12 3.79
N GLY A 92 0.26 6.69 4.36
CA GLY A 92 -0.80 7.36 3.61
C GLY A 92 -2.20 7.06 4.12
N ALA A 93 -3.21 7.37 3.31
CA ALA A 93 -4.60 7.30 3.71
C ALA A 93 -5.37 6.13 3.07
N GLY A 94 -6.32 5.53 3.79
CA GLY A 94 -7.26 4.57 3.21
C GLY A 94 -7.66 3.45 4.16
N THR A 95 -8.25 2.39 3.59
CA THR A 95 -8.80 1.23 4.32
C THR A 95 -8.12 -0.09 3.91
N PRO A 96 -6.80 -0.22 4.08
CA PRO A 96 -6.07 -1.43 3.71
C PRO A 96 -6.09 -2.51 4.78
N ASP A 97 -6.15 -3.77 4.35
CA ASP A 97 -5.90 -4.94 5.20
C ASP A 97 -4.40 -5.17 5.31
N LYS A 98 -3.86 -5.21 6.53
CA LYS A 98 -2.40 -5.23 6.71
C LYS A 98 -1.90 -6.18 7.79
N ILE A 99 -0.77 -6.81 7.47
CA ILE A 99 0.17 -7.35 8.45
C ILE A 99 1.42 -6.46 8.45
N GLY A 100 1.69 -5.76 9.55
CA GLY A 100 2.90 -4.94 9.69
C GLY A 100 2.64 -3.53 10.24
N ILE A 101 3.32 -2.54 9.66
CA ILE A 101 3.36 -1.16 10.18
C ILE A 101 2.63 -0.20 9.23
N SER A 102 1.84 0.71 9.79
CA SER A 102 1.17 1.73 9.00
C SER A 102 1.15 3.09 9.68
N VAL A 103 1.44 4.12 8.90
CA VAL A 103 1.36 5.51 9.31
C VAL A 103 0.34 6.24 8.43
N GLY A 104 -0.60 6.97 9.03
CA GLY A 104 -1.56 7.80 8.31
C GLY A 104 -3.00 7.63 8.78
N ALA A 105 -3.96 8.08 7.97
CA ALA A 105 -5.36 8.16 8.34
C ALA A 105 -6.22 7.08 7.68
N GLY A 106 -7.23 6.57 8.38
CA GLY A 106 -8.27 5.72 7.79
C GLY A 106 -8.72 4.57 8.69
N THR A 107 -9.39 3.59 8.10
CA THR A 107 -10.03 2.46 8.80
C THR A 107 -9.46 1.11 8.36
N PRO A 108 -8.16 0.86 8.57
CA PRO A 108 -7.53 -0.39 8.16
C PRO A 108 -7.75 -1.52 9.16
N ASP A 109 -7.97 -2.73 8.64
CA ASP A 109 -7.92 -3.96 9.41
C ASP A 109 -6.48 -4.42 9.53
N LYS A 110 -5.97 -4.60 10.76
CA LYS A 110 -4.53 -4.78 10.98
C LYS A 110 -4.16 -5.82 12.02
N ILE A 111 -3.10 -6.57 11.69
CA ILE A 111 -2.24 -7.23 12.66
C ILE A 111 -0.90 -6.47 12.69
N GLY A 112 -0.58 -5.80 13.81
CA GLY A 112 0.69 -5.09 13.98
C GLY A 112 0.57 -3.70 14.58
N ILE A 113 1.32 -2.74 14.02
CA ILE A 113 1.49 -1.39 14.58
C ILE A 113 0.86 -0.35 13.66
N SER A 114 0.18 0.64 14.24
CA SER A 114 -0.37 1.75 13.49
C SER A 114 -0.21 3.08 14.21
N VAL A 115 0.13 4.11 13.44
CA VAL A 115 0.27 5.48 13.92
C VAL A 115 -0.63 6.39 13.07
N GLY A 116 -1.51 7.17 13.69
CA GLY A 116 -2.36 8.13 13.01
C GLY A 116 -3.82 8.10 13.45
N ALA A 117 -4.70 8.71 12.65
CA ALA A 117 -6.10 8.91 13.00
C ALA A 117 -7.04 7.91 12.30
N GLY A 118 -8.10 7.47 12.98
CA GLY A 118 -9.21 6.74 12.36
C GLY A 118 -9.79 5.62 13.22
N THR A 119 -10.57 4.75 12.60
CA THR A 119 -11.36 3.69 13.27
C THR A 119 -10.94 2.29 12.81
N PRO A 120 -9.71 1.86 13.08
CA PRO A 120 -9.21 0.57 12.63
C PRO A 120 -9.59 -0.57 13.55
N ASP A 121 -9.86 -1.74 12.95
CA ASP A 121 -10.00 -3.01 13.65
C ASP A 121 -8.61 -3.65 13.76
N LYS A 122 -8.15 -3.91 14.99
CA LYS A 122 -6.74 -4.30 15.20
C LYS A 122 -6.50 -5.39 16.22
N ILE A 123 -5.50 -6.21 15.90
CA ILE A 123 -4.70 -6.98 16.85
C ILE A 123 -3.30 -6.35 16.90
N GLY A 124 -2.93 -5.72 18.03
CA GLY A 124 -1.61 -5.13 18.21
C GLY A 124 -1.59 -3.74 18.85
N ILE A 125 -0.71 -2.86 18.35
CA ILE A 125 -0.44 -1.54 18.95
C ILE A 125 -0.95 -0.42 18.06
N SER A 126 -1.55 0.60 18.67
CA SER A 126 -2.00 1.78 17.95
C SER A 126 -1.70 3.05 18.71
N VAL A 127 -1.19 4.04 17.99
CA VAL A 127 -0.88 5.37 18.50
C VAL A 127 -1.66 6.41 17.69
N GLY A 128 -2.44 7.27 18.34
CA GLY A 128 -3.17 8.35 17.68
C GLY A 128 -4.63 8.50 18.14
N ALA A 129 -5.46 9.12 17.31
CA ALA A 129 -6.84 9.49 17.66
C ALA A 129 -7.88 8.65 16.92
N GLY A 130 -8.99 8.28 17.58
CA GLY A 130 -10.17 7.71 16.93
C GLY A 130 -10.92 6.66 17.74
N THR A 131 -11.75 5.86 17.07
CA THR A 131 -12.63 4.84 17.70
C THR A 131 -12.28 3.43 17.22
N PRO A 132 -11.17 2.85 17.67
CA PRO A 132 -10.75 1.55 17.18
C PRO A 132 -11.31 0.40 18.01
N ASP A 133 -11.76 -0.64 17.33
CA ASP A 133 -12.07 -1.94 17.93
C ASP A 133 -10.77 -2.77 18.00
N LYS A 134 -10.38 -3.16 19.22
CA LYS A 134 -9.01 -3.64 19.47
C LYS A 134 -8.91 -4.82 20.40
N ILE A 135 -7.95 -5.68 20.07
CA ILE A 135 -7.23 -6.58 20.97
C ILE A 135 -5.78 -6.09 21.06
N GLY A 136 -5.38 -5.45 22.17
CA GLY A 136 -3.98 -5.01 22.37
C GLY A 136 -3.80 -3.68 23.08
N ILE A 137 -2.85 -2.85 22.62
CA ILE A 137 -2.44 -1.61 23.31
C ILE A 137 -2.84 -0.38 22.48
N SER A 138 -3.41 0.62 23.13
CA SER A 138 -3.74 1.91 22.54
C SER A 138 -3.06 3.06 23.28
N VAL A 139 -2.49 4.01 22.53
CA VAL A 139 -1.94 5.26 23.05
C VAL A 139 -2.59 6.44 22.33
N GLY A 140 -3.27 7.34 23.04
CA GLY A 140 -3.88 8.54 22.47
C GLY A 140 -5.35 8.77 22.85
N VAL A 141 -6.01 9.69 22.13
CA VAL A 141 -7.39 10.12 22.41
C VAL A 141 -8.38 9.18 21.72
N SER A 142 -9.24 8.51 22.47
CA SER A 142 -10.06 7.48 21.84
C SER A 142 -11.33 7.08 22.59
N THR A 143 -12.34 6.62 21.85
CA THR A 143 -13.63 6.15 22.35
C THR A 143 -13.59 4.61 22.47
N PRO A 144 -14.06 3.98 23.55
CA PRO A 144 -13.79 2.56 23.81
C PRO A 144 -14.87 1.59 23.26
N GLY A 145 -14.42 0.63 22.44
CA GLY A 145 -14.92 -0.76 22.35
C GLY A 145 -13.70 -1.70 22.32
N ARG A 146 -13.27 -2.29 23.45
CA ARG A 146 -11.90 -2.85 23.55
C ARG A 146 -11.71 -4.04 24.48
N ILE A 147 -10.71 -4.86 24.13
CA ILE A 147 -10.03 -5.83 24.98
C ILE A 147 -8.53 -5.45 25.03
N GLY A 148 -8.04 -4.86 26.12
CA GLY A 148 -6.61 -4.54 26.27
C GLY A 148 -6.28 -3.27 27.06
N ILE A 149 -5.08 -2.71 26.86
CA ILE A 149 -4.53 -1.59 27.65
C ILE A 149 -4.69 -0.27 26.89
N SER A 150 -5.10 0.80 27.58
CA SER A 150 -5.21 2.15 27.03
C SER A 150 -4.40 3.16 27.84
N VAL A 151 -3.63 3.99 27.14
CA VAL A 151 -2.84 5.10 27.70
C VAL A 151 -3.25 6.39 26.99
N GLY A 152 -3.97 7.28 27.66
CA GLY A 152 -4.40 8.56 27.08
C GLY A 152 -5.82 8.95 27.45
N ALA A 153 -6.30 10.07 26.91
CA ALA A 153 -7.63 10.58 27.19
C ALA A 153 -8.71 9.67 26.57
N SER A 154 -9.63 9.19 27.40
CA SER A 154 -10.82 8.46 26.93
C SER A 154 -12.01 9.40 26.95
N VAL A 155 -12.66 9.58 25.81
CA VAL A 155 -13.96 10.24 25.72
C VAL A 155 -15.01 9.15 25.82
N VAL A 156 -15.75 9.12 26.93
CA VAL A 156 -16.91 8.24 27.09
C VAL A 156 -18.11 9.02 26.57
N PRO A 157 -18.86 8.56 25.56
CA PRO A 157 -20.07 9.25 25.15
C PRO A 157 -21.05 9.19 26.32
N TRP A 158 -21.45 10.36 26.82
CA TRP A 158 -22.52 10.48 27.79
C TRP A 158 -23.81 9.95 27.13
N ARG A 159 -24.46 9.00 27.79
CA ARG A 159 -25.83 8.56 27.46
C ARG A 159 -26.83 9.50 28.11
#